data_AF-A0A2H9PGY9-F1
#
_entry.id   AF-A0A2H9PGY9-F1
#
_cell.length_a   1.000
_cell.length_b   1.000
_cell.length_c   1.000
_cell.angle_alpha   90.00
_cell.angle_beta   90.00
_cell.angle_gamma   90.00
#
_symmetry.space_group_name_H-M   'P 1'
#
loop_
_entity.id
_entity.type
_entity.pdbx_description
1 polymer ?
#
loop_
_entity_poly.entity_id
_entity_poly.type
_entity_poly.pdbx_seq_one_letter_code
_entity_poly.pdbx_strand_id
1 'polypeptide(L)'
;MIRLDVKDNDRLEELLNLVNKDKELETLWKCANINAIDRMGFNDHGPVHIQIVCRNSLELLRILERKKIIPNVIKDHGLEQEDAEVIVVLASLLHDIGMVIRRKDHEEFSVPLSLKFIDKYLPQIYDSEETRTIIKSEVLHAIMGHSKEEEPLTIEAGIVRVADALDMEQGRARIPFEIGSVTIHSVSALAIERVQILEGEKKPILVKILMSNSAG
;
A
#
# COMPACT_ATOMS: atom_id res chain seq x y z
N MET A 1 -15.10 -0.32 1.15
CA MET A 1 -14.89 0.82 2.05
C MET A 1 -13.63 0.54 2.84
N ILE A 2 -12.64 1.40 2.72
CA ILE A 2 -11.39 1.36 3.46
C ILE A 2 -11.64 1.88 4.88
N ARG A 3 -11.12 1.16 5.88
CA ARG A 3 -11.23 1.48 7.31
C ARG A 3 -9.86 1.33 7.95
N LEU A 4 -9.35 2.43 8.51
CA LEU A 4 -8.08 2.48 9.21
C LEU A 4 -8.29 3.14 10.57
N ASP A 5 -7.40 2.86 11.51
CA ASP A 5 -7.35 3.57 12.79
C ASP A 5 -6.61 4.90 12.60
N VAL A 6 -7.38 5.99 12.46
CA VAL A 6 -6.85 7.33 12.19
C VAL A 6 -6.29 8.02 13.43
N LYS A 7 -6.56 7.49 14.64
CA LYS A 7 -6.23 8.14 15.91
C LYS A 7 -6.69 9.62 15.91
N ASP A 8 -5.78 10.56 16.13
CA ASP A 8 -6.04 12.00 16.18
C ASP A 8 -5.61 12.72 14.88
N ASN A 9 -5.40 11.98 13.78
CA ASN A 9 -4.98 12.55 12.49
C ASN A 9 -6.20 12.92 11.63
N ASP A 10 -6.69 14.15 11.80
CA ASP A 10 -7.84 14.71 11.05
C ASP A 10 -7.61 14.71 9.53
N ARG A 11 -6.36 14.90 9.08
CA ARG A 11 -6.00 14.91 7.64
C ARG A 11 -6.19 13.54 7.02
N LEU A 12 -5.79 12.49 7.74
CA LEU A 12 -6.00 11.11 7.32
C LEU A 12 -7.48 10.73 7.37
N GLU A 13 -8.23 11.18 8.38
CA GLU A 13 -9.68 10.97 8.44
C GLU A 13 -10.39 11.56 7.21
N GLU A 14 -10.06 12.81 6.85
CA GLU A 14 -10.65 13.46 5.68
C GLU A 14 -10.27 12.75 4.38
N LEU A 15 -9.00 12.31 4.22
CA LEU A 15 -8.59 11.49 3.08
C LEU A 15 -9.47 10.24 2.94
N LEU A 16 -9.69 9.51 4.03
CA LEU A 16 -10.52 8.29 4.01
C LEU A 16 -11.99 8.60 3.69
N ASN A 17 -12.51 9.73 4.16
CA ASN A 17 -13.88 10.18 3.83
C ASN A 17 -14.03 10.43 2.33
N LEU A 18 -13.06 11.11 1.71
CA LEU A 18 -13.06 11.38 0.27
C LEU A 18 -12.95 10.09 -0.55
N VAL A 19 -11.97 9.25 -0.22
CA VAL A 19 -11.70 7.97 -0.91
C VAL A 19 -12.89 7.02 -0.83
N ASN A 20 -13.53 6.91 0.33
CA ASN A 20 -14.67 6.02 0.51
C ASN A 20 -15.94 6.47 -0.23
N LYS A 21 -16.03 7.74 -0.60
CA LYS A 21 -17.10 8.30 -1.45
C LYS A 21 -16.74 8.25 -2.93
N ASP A 22 -15.48 7.98 -3.29
CA ASP A 22 -15.03 7.96 -4.68
C ASP A 22 -15.37 6.63 -5.39
N LYS A 23 -16.46 6.66 -6.16
CA LYS A 23 -16.92 5.51 -6.95
C LYS A 23 -15.98 5.16 -8.10
N GLU A 24 -15.23 6.12 -8.63
CA GLU A 24 -14.32 5.87 -9.73
C GLU A 24 -13.11 5.07 -9.23
N LEU A 25 -12.49 5.51 -8.14
CA LEU A 25 -11.37 4.80 -7.53
C LEU A 25 -11.79 3.39 -7.07
N GLU A 26 -12.95 3.26 -6.41
CA GLU A 26 -13.50 1.95 -6.02
C GLU A 26 -13.69 1.02 -7.24
N THR A 27 -14.09 1.58 -8.37
CA THR A 27 -14.29 0.82 -9.61
C THR A 27 -12.96 0.42 -10.25
N LEU A 28 -11.94 1.29 -10.23
CA LEU A 28 -10.61 0.95 -10.72
C LEU A 28 -10.00 -0.24 -9.97
N TRP A 29 -10.13 -0.27 -8.63
CA TRP A 29 -9.68 -1.43 -7.84
C TRP A 29 -10.38 -2.72 -8.26
N LYS A 30 -11.69 -2.67 -8.54
CA LYS A 30 -12.44 -3.85 -9.03
C LYS A 30 -11.96 -4.28 -10.42
N CYS A 31 -11.72 -3.33 -11.31
CA CYS A 31 -11.20 -3.61 -12.66
C CYS A 31 -9.79 -4.21 -12.62
N ALA A 32 -8.90 -3.68 -11.76
CA ALA A 32 -7.57 -4.23 -11.53
C ALA A 32 -7.67 -5.67 -11.01
N ASN A 33 -8.59 -5.92 -10.08
CA ASN A 33 -8.77 -7.25 -9.52
C ASN A 33 -9.28 -8.27 -10.54
N ILE A 34 -10.19 -7.88 -11.45
CA ILE A 34 -10.66 -8.75 -12.54
C ILE A 34 -9.49 -9.10 -13.47
N ASN A 35 -8.59 -8.15 -13.75
CA ASN A 35 -7.39 -8.45 -14.51
C ASN A 35 -6.51 -9.46 -13.76
N ALA A 36 -6.28 -9.24 -12.47
CA ALA A 36 -5.42 -10.11 -11.66
C ALA A 36 -5.98 -11.54 -11.53
N ILE A 37 -7.21 -11.69 -11.04
CA ILE A 37 -7.81 -12.99 -10.72
C ILE A 37 -8.37 -13.65 -11.98
N ASP A 38 -9.42 -13.06 -12.57
CA ASP A 38 -10.21 -13.73 -13.61
C ASP A 38 -9.43 -13.93 -14.92
N ARG A 39 -8.59 -12.95 -15.30
CA ARG A 39 -7.89 -12.98 -16.60
C ARG A 39 -6.51 -13.61 -16.52
N MET A 40 -5.80 -13.45 -15.40
CA MET A 40 -4.41 -13.88 -15.27
C MET A 40 -4.21 -15.02 -14.26
N GLY A 41 -5.19 -15.31 -13.40
CA GLY A 41 -5.09 -16.35 -12.38
C GLY A 41 -4.08 -16.04 -11.27
N PHE A 42 -3.87 -14.76 -10.95
CA PHE A 42 -3.03 -14.28 -9.85
C PHE A 42 -3.85 -13.96 -8.59
N ASN A 43 -3.15 -13.70 -7.49
CA ASN A 43 -3.75 -13.28 -6.22
C ASN A 43 -4.57 -11.98 -6.37
N ASP A 44 -5.46 -11.74 -5.41
CA ASP A 44 -6.28 -10.52 -5.36
C ASP A 44 -5.40 -9.26 -5.34
N HIS A 45 -5.75 -8.28 -6.16
CA HIS A 45 -5.21 -6.92 -6.20
C HIS A 45 -6.39 -5.92 -6.15
N GLY A 46 -7.42 -6.29 -5.38
CA GLY A 46 -8.68 -5.56 -5.28
C GLY A 46 -8.82 -4.77 -3.97
N PRO A 47 -10.03 -4.36 -3.60
CA PRO A 47 -10.25 -3.58 -2.38
C PRO A 47 -9.77 -4.25 -1.08
N VAL A 48 -9.68 -5.59 -1.05
CA VAL A 48 -9.18 -6.34 0.11
C VAL A 48 -7.66 -6.20 0.22
N HIS A 49 -6.93 -6.41 -0.88
CA HIS A 49 -5.51 -6.10 -1.01
C HIS A 49 -5.20 -4.68 -0.53
N ILE A 50 -5.84 -3.68 -1.13
CA ILE A 50 -5.61 -2.27 -0.82
C ILE A 50 -5.83 -1.95 0.67
N GLN A 51 -6.89 -2.52 1.27
CA GLN A 51 -7.16 -2.36 2.70
C GLN A 51 -6.04 -2.93 3.58
N ILE A 52 -5.45 -4.06 3.20
CA ILE A 52 -4.36 -4.70 3.95
C ILE A 52 -3.07 -3.88 3.81
N VAL A 53 -2.71 -3.48 2.60
CA VAL A 53 -1.51 -2.66 2.35
C VAL A 53 -1.60 -1.35 3.11
N CYS A 54 -2.74 -0.63 3.06
CA CYS A 54 -2.92 0.60 3.84
C CYS A 54 -2.74 0.40 5.35
N ARG A 55 -3.27 -0.70 5.89
CA ARG A 55 -3.14 -1.04 7.32
C ARG A 55 -1.69 -1.34 7.69
N ASN A 56 -1.02 -2.15 6.87
CA ASN A 56 0.38 -2.52 7.07
C ASN A 56 1.29 -1.29 6.98
N SER A 57 1.07 -0.42 6.00
CA SER A 57 1.81 0.83 5.83
C SER A 57 1.72 1.72 7.08
N LEU A 58 0.53 1.91 7.63
CA LEU A 58 0.35 2.66 8.88
C LEU A 58 1.04 2.00 10.07
N GLU A 59 0.89 0.69 10.25
CA GLU A 59 1.53 0.00 11.39
C GLU A 59 3.06 0.08 11.31
N LEU A 60 3.63 -0.11 10.11
CA LEU A 60 5.07 0.01 9.87
C LEU A 60 5.56 1.43 10.20
N LEU A 61 4.90 2.46 9.67
CA LEU A 61 5.24 3.87 9.94
C LEU A 61 5.21 4.17 11.44
N ARG A 62 4.14 3.74 12.13
CA ARG A 62 3.96 3.98 13.57
C ARG A 62 4.97 3.21 14.42
N ILE A 63 5.41 2.02 14.00
CA ILE A 63 6.51 1.30 14.66
C ILE A 63 7.81 2.09 14.51
N LEU A 64 8.12 2.56 13.30
CA LEU A 64 9.32 3.35 13.03
C LEU A 64 9.35 4.63 13.86
N GLU A 65 8.21 5.32 13.96
CA GLU A 65 8.04 6.50 14.80
C GLU A 65 8.32 6.21 16.29
N ARG A 66 7.74 5.13 16.85
CA ARG A 66 8.02 4.71 18.23
C ARG A 66 9.49 4.36 18.45
N LYS A 67 10.18 3.90 17.41
CA LYS A 67 11.64 3.68 17.39
C LYS A 67 12.46 4.94 17.08
N LYS A 68 11.82 6.12 17.02
CA LYS A 68 12.43 7.43 16.75
C LYS A 68 13.11 7.52 15.38
N ILE A 69 12.64 6.74 14.42
CA ILE A 69 13.04 6.87 13.02
C ILE A 69 12.18 7.98 12.41
N ILE A 70 12.85 9.00 11.90
CA ILE A 70 12.21 10.21 11.37
C ILE A 70 11.89 9.98 9.88
N PRO A 71 10.61 10.10 9.45
CA PRO A 71 10.22 10.04 8.04
C PRO A 71 10.92 11.11 7.19
N ASN A 72 11.12 10.84 5.90
CA ASN A 72 11.80 11.78 5.02
C ASN A 72 11.00 13.07 4.83
N VAL A 73 9.68 13.01 4.82
CA VAL A 73 8.85 14.22 4.65
C VAL A 73 9.08 15.24 5.76
N ILE A 74 9.35 14.77 6.99
CA ILE A 74 9.69 15.61 8.14
C ILE A 74 11.12 16.12 7.99
N LYS A 75 12.06 15.21 7.74
CA LYS A 75 13.49 15.52 7.70
C LYS A 75 13.86 16.49 6.58
N ASP A 76 13.30 16.27 5.40
CA ASP A 76 13.73 16.91 4.16
C ASP A 76 12.85 18.13 3.81
N HIS A 77 11.58 18.14 4.26
CA HIS A 77 10.61 19.21 3.95
C HIS A 77 10.00 19.91 5.17
N GLY A 78 10.31 19.46 6.39
CA GLY A 78 9.81 20.09 7.62
C GLY A 78 8.30 19.90 7.87
N LEU A 79 7.67 18.91 7.23
CA LEU A 79 6.28 18.55 7.45
C LEU A 79 6.10 17.73 8.74
N GLU A 80 4.87 17.38 9.07
CA GLU A 80 4.49 16.72 10.33
C GLU A 80 4.37 15.20 10.16
N GLN A 81 4.26 14.48 11.28
CA GLN A 81 4.12 13.01 11.28
C GLN A 81 2.81 12.57 10.62
N GLU A 82 1.77 13.37 10.81
CA GLU A 82 0.44 13.21 10.21
C GLU A 82 0.50 13.25 8.68
N ASP A 83 1.41 14.03 8.11
CA ASP A 83 1.63 14.12 6.66
C ASP A 83 2.28 12.84 6.12
N ALA A 84 3.20 12.25 6.89
CA ALA A 84 3.81 10.95 6.55
C ALA A 84 2.75 9.83 6.50
N GLU A 85 1.78 9.84 7.42
CA GLU A 85 0.65 8.90 7.40
C GLU A 85 -0.21 9.07 6.13
N VAL A 86 -0.49 10.33 5.74
CA VAL A 86 -1.22 10.64 4.50
C VAL A 86 -0.45 10.15 3.27
N ILE A 87 0.87 10.34 3.22
CA ILE A 87 1.71 9.87 2.10
C ILE A 87 1.63 8.35 1.95
N VAL A 88 1.92 7.59 3.02
CA VAL A 88 1.99 6.13 2.92
C VAL A 88 0.61 5.52 2.63
N VAL A 89 -0.47 6.10 3.17
CA VAL A 89 -1.84 5.64 2.88
C VAL A 89 -2.27 6.00 1.47
N LEU A 90 -2.08 7.25 1.03
CA LEU A 90 -2.47 7.66 -0.32
C LEU A 90 -1.69 6.91 -1.40
N ALA A 91 -0.39 6.67 -1.20
CA ALA A 91 0.40 5.81 -2.08
C ALA A 91 -0.14 4.37 -2.09
N SER A 92 -0.41 3.78 -0.92
CA SER A 92 -0.97 2.42 -0.81
C SER A 92 -2.33 2.28 -1.52
N LEU A 93 -3.18 3.29 -1.44
CA LEU A 93 -4.49 3.31 -2.12
C LEU A 93 -4.38 3.30 -3.64
N LEU A 94 -3.26 3.78 -4.19
CA LEU A 94 -3.10 4.07 -5.61
C LEU A 94 -2.05 3.20 -6.31
N HIS A 95 -1.18 2.52 -5.57
CA HIS A 95 0.03 1.88 -6.12
C HIS A 95 -0.25 0.86 -7.24
N ASP A 96 -1.38 0.17 -7.15
CA ASP A 96 -1.75 -0.95 -8.04
C ASP A 96 -2.74 -0.58 -9.17
N ILE A 97 -3.22 0.68 -9.24
CA ILE A 97 -4.29 1.03 -10.19
C ILE A 97 -3.88 0.87 -11.66
N GLY A 98 -2.58 0.89 -11.96
CA GLY A 98 -2.01 0.61 -13.28
C GLY A 98 -2.28 -0.81 -13.78
N MET A 99 -2.64 -1.74 -12.90
CA MET A 99 -3.04 -3.10 -13.28
C MET A 99 -4.29 -3.13 -14.16
N VAL A 100 -5.10 -2.06 -14.20
CA VAL A 100 -6.21 -1.93 -15.17
C VAL A 100 -5.72 -1.95 -16.63
N ILE A 101 -4.46 -1.54 -16.87
CA ILE A 101 -3.81 -1.50 -18.18
C ILE A 101 -3.00 -2.78 -18.39
N ARG A 102 -2.05 -3.07 -17.48
CA ARG A 102 -1.13 -4.21 -17.58
C ARG A 102 -0.52 -4.51 -16.22
N ARG A 103 -0.22 -5.78 -15.93
CA ARG A 103 0.50 -6.20 -14.70
C ARG A 103 2.00 -5.89 -14.74
N LYS A 104 2.64 -6.10 -15.89
CA LYS A 104 4.07 -5.84 -16.05
C LYS A 104 4.29 -4.32 -15.99
N ASP A 105 5.24 -3.88 -15.18
CA ASP A 105 5.62 -2.47 -14.98
C ASP A 105 4.36 -1.61 -14.69
N HIS A 106 3.44 -2.13 -13.86
CA HIS A 106 2.14 -1.49 -13.63
C HIS A 106 2.28 -0.18 -12.85
N GLU A 107 3.33 -0.04 -12.05
CA GLU A 107 3.75 1.17 -11.36
C GLU A 107 3.91 2.36 -12.32
N GLU A 108 4.47 2.15 -13.52
CA GLU A 108 4.66 3.19 -14.55
C GLU A 108 3.32 3.73 -15.06
N PHE A 109 2.27 2.91 -14.99
CA PHE A 109 0.90 3.29 -15.33
C PHE A 109 0.12 3.82 -14.12
N SER A 110 0.41 3.32 -12.91
CA SER A 110 -0.20 3.81 -11.68
C SER A 110 0.15 5.27 -11.44
N VAL A 111 1.40 5.70 -11.67
CA VAL A 111 1.83 7.10 -11.52
C VAL A 111 0.93 8.09 -12.29
N PRO A 112 0.77 8.01 -13.62
CA PRO A 112 -0.07 8.96 -14.36
C PRO A 112 -1.57 8.83 -14.03
N LEU A 113 -2.08 7.62 -13.76
CA LEU A 113 -3.47 7.44 -13.33
C LEU A 113 -3.75 8.08 -11.96
N SER A 114 -2.75 8.09 -11.08
CA SER A 114 -2.86 8.59 -9.71
C SER A 114 -2.99 10.11 -9.63
N LEU A 115 -2.41 10.84 -10.59
CA LEU A 115 -2.41 12.30 -10.61
C LEU A 115 -3.81 12.88 -10.43
N LYS A 116 -4.80 12.33 -11.16
CA LYS A 116 -6.21 12.74 -11.06
C LYS A 116 -6.75 12.65 -9.64
N PHE A 117 -6.45 11.57 -8.92
CA PHE A 117 -6.96 11.35 -7.57
C PHE A 117 -6.21 12.22 -6.55
N ILE A 118 -4.90 12.34 -6.70
CA ILE A 118 -4.07 13.20 -5.84
C ILE A 118 -4.52 14.67 -5.99
N ASP A 119 -4.72 15.14 -7.22
CA ASP A 119 -5.21 16.50 -7.52
C ASP A 119 -6.65 16.74 -7.10
N LYS A 120 -7.43 15.68 -6.93
CA LYS A 120 -8.78 15.75 -6.39
C LYS A 120 -8.80 15.82 -4.86
N TYR A 121 -7.95 15.05 -4.18
CA TYR A 121 -8.01 14.88 -2.73
C TYR A 121 -7.18 15.90 -1.96
N LEU A 122 -5.92 16.12 -2.34
CA LEU A 122 -5.03 16.98 -1.54
C LEU A 122 -5.54 18.42 -1.37
N PRO A 123 -6.20 19.06 -2.35
CA PRO A 123 -6.81 20.39 -2.15
C PRO A 123 -7.95 20.46 -1.12
N GLN A 124 -8.54 19.33 -0.73
CA GLN A 124 -9.57 19.29 0.30
C GLN A 124 -8.97 19.12 1.71
N ILE A 125 -7.70 18.72 1.80
CA ILE A 125 -7.00 18.40 3.05
C ILE A 125 -6.00 19.51 3.42
N TYR A 126 -5.39 20.14 2.42
CA TYR A 126 -4.33 21.12 2.59
C TYR A 126 -4.61 22.40 1.79
N ASP A 127 -4.52 23.55 2.47
CA ASP A 127 -4.67 24.86 1.82
C ASP A 127 -3.40 25.25 1.01
N SER A 128 -2.23 24.91 1.52
CA SER A 128 -0.94 25.29 0.92
C SER A 128 -0.67 24.52 -0.38
N GLU A 129 -0.40 25.24 -1.48
CA GLU A 129 0.07 24.64 -2.73
C GLU A 129 1.43 23.96 -2.59
N GLU A 130 2.32 24.54 -1.77
CA GLU A 130 3.64 23.98 -1.51
C GLU A 130 3.52 22.61 -0.81
N THR A 131 2.74 22.52 0.27
CA THR A 131 2.52 21.26 1.00
C THR A 131 1.90 20.20 0.10
N ARG A 132 0.89 20.56 -0.71
CA ARG A 132 0.26 19.63 -1.66
C ARG A 132 1.25 19.13 -2.71
N THR A 133 2.15 19.99 -3.17
CA THR A 133 3.16 19.63 -4.17
C THR A 133 4.20 18.66 -3.60
N ILE A 134 4.65 18.90 -2.36
CA ILE A 134 5.55 18.00 -1.63
C ILE A 134 4.89 16.63 -1.43
N ILE A 135 3.70 16.59 -0.84
CA ILE A 135 2.99 15.32 -0.58
C ILE A 135 2.72 14.57 -1.88
N LYS A 136 2.31 15.25 -2.94
CA LYS A 136 2.15 14.64 -4.27
C LYS A 136 3.46 14.01 -4.74
N SER A 137 4.58 14.73 -4.66
CA SER A 137 5.89 14.22 -5.07
C SER A 137 6.25 12.95 -4.31
N GLU A 138 6.11 12.95 -2.98
CA GLU A 138 6.41 11.80 -2.13
C GLU A 138 5.48 10.61 -2.39
N VAL A 139 4.19 10.86 -2.63
CA VAL A 139 3.21 9.82 -3.00
C VAL A 139 3.57 9.17 -4.34
N LEU A 140 3.88 9.96 -5.37
CA LEU A 140 4.25 9.43 -6.68
C LEU A 140 5.56 8.64 -6.62
N HIS A 141 6.53 9.12 -5.84
CA HIS A 141 7.78 8.40 -5.57
C HIS A 141 7.51 7.07 -4.85
N ALA A 142 6.64 7.05 -3.84
CA ALA A 142 6.26 5.82 -3.15
C ALA A 142 5.50 4.83 -4.05
N ILE A 143 4.66 5.33 -4.95
CA ILE A 143 3.99 4.49 -5.97
C ILE A 143 5.01 3.89 -6.92
N MET A 144 5.95 4.65 -7.46
CA MET A 144 6.98 4.08 -8.33
C MET A 144 7.89 3.11 -7.56
N GLY A 145 8.28 3.52 -6.35
CA GLY A 145 9.18 2.80 -5.46
C GLY A 145 8.59 1.55 -4.81
N HIS A 146 7.33 1.17 -5.04
CA HIS A 146 6.84 -0.11 -4.52
C HIS A 146 7.35 -1.31 -5.35
N SER A 147 7.72 -1.09 -6.62
CA SER A 147 8.23 -2.13 -7.52
C SER A 147 9.56 -2.71 -7.05
N LYS A 148 9.82 -3.99 -7.36
CA LYS A 148 11.06 -4.66 -6.94
C LYS A 148 12.31 -4.11 -7.65
N GLU A 149 12.17 -3.57 -8.85
CA GLU A 149 13.29 -3.16 -9.70
C GLU A 149 13.87 -1.79 -9.31
N GLU A 150 13.05 -0.94 -8.70
CA GLU A 150 13.46 0.39 -8.23
C GLU A 150 14.10 0.32 -6.85
N GLU A 151 14.85 1.33 -6.42
CA GLU A 151 15.31 1.48 -5.04
C GLU A 151 14.52 2.61 -4.35
N PRO A 152 13.82 2.37 -3.22
CA PRO A 152 13.09 3.44 -2.54
C PRO A 152 14.08 4.43 -1.93
N LEU A 153 13.98 5.69 -2.34
CA LEU A 153 14.83 6.77 -1.81
C LEU A 153 14.34 7.33 -0.47
N THR A 154 13.12 6.98 -0.05
CA THR A 154 12.51 7.45 1.20
C THR A 154 11.99 6.31 2.04
N ILE A 155 11.90 6.53 3.35
CA ILE A 155 11.32 5.59 4.31
C ILE A 155 9.87 5.29 3.94
N GLU A 156 9.12 6.30 3.52
CA GLU A 156 7.72 6.23 3.09
C GLU A 156 7.55 5.29 1.89
N ALA A 157 8.40 5.44 0.85
CA ALA A 157 8.41 4.54 -0.29
C ALA A 157 8.81 3.11 0.11
N GLY A 158 9.79 2.97 1.00
CA GLY A 158 10.20 1.68 1.56
C GLY A 158 9.10 1.00 2.37
N ILE A 159 8.30 1.76 3.12
CA ILE A 159 7.14 1.27 3.87
C ILE A 159 6.12 0.70 2.91
N VAL A 160 5.74 1.43 1.86
CA VAL A 160 4.72 0.97 0.89
C VAL A 160 5.18 -0.33 0.22
N ARG A 161 6.45 -0.41 -0.20
CA ARG A 161 7.03 -1.64 -0.75
C ARG A 161 6.93 -2.82 0.21
N VAL A 162 7.32 -2.63 1.47
CA VAL A 162 7.28 -3.71 2.46
C VAL A 162 5.83 -4.08 2.79
N ALA A 163 4.94 -3.10 2.91
CA ALA A 163 3.52 -3.31 3.21
C ALA A 163 2.81 -4.15 2.15
N ASP A 164 3.07 -3.87 0.87
CA ASP A 164 2.59 -4.65 -0.28
C ASP A 164 3.11 -6.09 -0.22
N ALA A 165 4.43 -6.26 -0.08
CA ALA A 165 5.04 -7.58 -0.01
C ALA A 165 4.50 -8.45 1.14
N LEU A 166 4.08 -7.85 2.26
CA LEU A 166 3.55 -8.57 3.42
C LEU A 166 2.12 -9.10 3.26
N ASP A 167 1.42 -8.76 2.18
CA ASP A 167 0.09 -9.29 1.87
C ASP A 167 0.16 -10.70 1.24
N MET A 168 0.65 -11.67 2.02
CA MET A 168 1.00 -13.02 1.56
C MET A 168 0.28 -14.15 2.30
N GLU A 169 -0.71 -13.86 3.15
CA GLU A 169 -1.46 -14.89 3.89
C GLU A 169 -2.27 -15.81 2.96
N GLN A 170 -2.40 -17.09 3.33
CA GLN A 170 -3.03 -18.16 2.54
C GLN A 170 -4.44 -17.84 2.02
N GLY A 171 -5.20 -16.99 2.71
CA GLY A 171 -6.52 -16.53 2.24
C GLY A 171 -6.46 -15.86 0.86
N ARG A 172 -5.28 -15.36 0.47
CA ARG A 172 -5.01 -14.67 -0.80
C ARG A 172 -4.70 -15.61 -1.95
N ALA A 173 -4.15 -16.79 -1.65
CA ALA A 173 -3.80 -17.80 -2.65
C ALA A 173 -4.92 -18.81 -2.93
N ARG A 174 -5.99 -18.80 -2.13
CA ARG A 174 -7.07 -19.79 -2.20
C ARG A 174 -7.86 -19.74 -3.51
N ILE A 175 -8.27 -18.54 -3.95
CA ILE A 175 -9.09 -18.38 -5.17
C ILE A 175 -8.30 -18.82 -6.43
N PRO A 176 -7.05 -18.36 -6.66
CA PRO A 176 -6.24 -18.85 -7.78
C PRO A 176 -6.01 -20.37 -7.77
N PHE A 177 -5.81 -20.95 -6.59
CA PHE A 177 -5.63 -22.39 -6.43
C PHE A 177 -6.88 -23.17 -6.82
N GLU A 178 -8.07 -22.73 -6.39
CA GLU A 178 -9.36 -23.37 -6.74
C GLU A 178 -9.68 -23.29 -8.24
N ILE A 179 -9.19 -22.26 -8.94
CA ILE A 179 -9.34 -22.09 -10.41
C ILE A 179 -8.35 -22.99 -11.21
N GLY A 180 -7.48 -23.73 -10.52
CA GLY A 180 -6.59 -24.73 -11.15
C GLY A 180 -5.18 -24.22 -11.45
N SER A 181 -4.81 -23.01 -11.02
CA SER A 181 -3.46 -22.46 -11.16
C SER A 181 -2.50 -23.01 -10.09
N VAL A 182 -2.29 -24.33 -10.07
CA VAL A 182 -1.37 -24.97 -9.12
C VAL A 182 0.08 -24.74 -9.57
N THR A 183 0.79 -23.88 -8.84
CA THR A 183 2.23 -23.64 -9.02
C THR A 183 2.97 -23.87 -7.70
N ILE A 184 4.30 -23.98 -7.73
CA ILE A 184 5.10 -24.04 -6.48
C ILE A 184 4.85 -22.82 -5.59
N HIS A 185 4.60 -21.65 -6.21
CA HIS A 185 4.28 -20.40 -5.52
C HIS A 185 2.91 -20.46 -4.83
N SER A 186 1.90 -21.13 -5.40
CA SER A 186 0.60 -21.28 -4.73
C SER A 186 0.67 -22.22 -3.52
N VAL A 187 1.52 -23.25 -3.57
CA VAL A 187 1.73 -24.17 -2.43
C VAL A 187 2.43 -23.44 -1.27
N SER A 188 3.44 -22.62 -1.59
CA SER A 188 4.13 -21.77 -0.61
C SER A 188 3.19 -20.75 0.02
N ALA A 189 2.42 -20.02 -0.78
CA ALA A 189 1.46 -19.04 -0.25
C ALA A 189 0.36 -19.67 0.60
N LEU A 190 -0.11 -20.89 0.26
CA LEU A 190 -1.06 -21.65 1.09
C LEU A 190 -0.48 -22.11 2.43
N ALA A 191 0.85 -22.16 2.57
CA ALA A 191 1.49 -22.51 3.82
C ALA A 191 1.56 -21.33 4.80
N ILE A 192 1.40 -20.08 4.35
CA ILE A 192 1.47 -18.89 5.20
C ILE A 192 0.15 -18.68 5.92
N GLU A 193 0.08 -19.02 7.20
CA GLU A 193 -1.14 -18.89 7.99
C GLU A 193 -1.41 -17.47 8.43
N ARG A 194 -0.36 -16.76 8.86
CA ARG A 194 -0.49 -15.42 9.44
C ARG A 194 0.81 -14.63 9.33
N VAL A 195 0.68 -13.35 8.99
CA VAL A 195 1.77 -12.37 9.03
C VAL A 195 1.50 -11.39 10.17
N GLN A 196 2.49 -11.17 11.02
CA GLN A 196 2.41 -10.20 12.11
C GLN A 196 3.56 -9.19 12.01
N ILE A 197 3.20 -7.92 12.04
CA ILE A 197 4.15 -6.80 12.11
C ILE A 197 4.25 -6.40 13.58
N LEU A 198 5.46 -6.48 14.13
CA LEU A 198 5.75 -6.21 15.53
C LEU A 198 6.95 -5.28 15.66
N GLU A 199 7.08 -4.64 16.82
CA GLU A 199 8.33 -3.97 17.16
C GLU A 199 9.46 -4.99 17.34
N GLY A 200 10.59 -4.72 16.68
CA GLY A 200 11.80 -5.52 16.82
C GLY A 200 12.76 -4.98 17.87
N GLU A 201 13.68 -5.85 18.31
CA GLU A 201 14.76 -5.53 19.24
C GLU A 201 16.05 -5.13 18.51
N LYS A 202 16.47 -5.92 17.51
CA LYS A 202 17.71 -5.70 16.74
C LYS A 202 17.54 -4.75 15.55
N LYS A 203 16.42 -4.92 14.84
CA LYS A 203 15.93 -4.03 13.78
C LYS A 203 14.61 -3.43 14.26
N PRO A 204 14.21 -2.23 13.79
CA PRO A 204 13.04 -1.57 14.34
C PRO A 204 11.74 -2.36 14.12
N ILE A 205 11.65 -3.09 13.01
CA ILE A 205 10.50 -3.92 12.64
C ILE A 205 10.90 -5.41 12.72
N LEU A 206 10.02 -6.20 13.35
CA LEU A 206 10.05 -7.66 13.33
C LEU A 206 8.80 -8.17 12.59
N VAL A 207 9.02 -8.89 11.50
CA VAL A 207 7.95 -9.62 10.80
C VAL A 207 7.96 -11.06 11.29
N LYS A 208 6.85 -11.53 11.87
CA LYS A 208 6.64 -12.94 12.19
C LYS A 208 5.70 -13.56 11.17
N ILE A 209 6.16 -14.63 10.52
CA ILE A 209 5.37 -15.41 9.58
C ILE A 209 5.08 -16.76 10.23
N LEU A 210 3.81 -17.04 10.48
CA LEU A 210 3.34 -18.34 10.96
C LEU A 210 3.03 -19.21 9.74
N MET A 211 3.54 -20.44 9.75
CA MET A 211 3.48 -21.33 8.59
C MET A 211 2.96 -22.70 9.01
N SER A 212 2.05 -23.27 8.21
CA SER A 212 1.48 -24.60 8.44
C SER A 212 2.44 -25.73 8.04
N ASN A 213 3.40 -25.43 7.15
CA ASN A 213 4.42 -26.36 6.70
C ASN A 213 5.65 -25.63 6.09
N SER A 214 6.70 -26.39 5.78
CA SER A 214 7.98 -25.87 5.30
C SER A 214 8.01 -25.45 3.83
N ALA A 215 6.91 -25.59 3.08
CA ALA A 215 6.85 -25.16 1.69
C ALA A 215 6.61 -23.65 1.55
N GLY A 216 6.18 -22.98 2.62
CA GLY A 216 5.96 -21.53 2.64
C GLY A 216 7.23 -20.70 2.59
#